data_AF-A0A2G4HD29-F1
#
_entry.id   AF-A0A2G4HD29-F1
#
_cell.length_a   1.000
_cell.length_b   1.000
_cell.length_c   1.000
_cell.angle_alpha   90.00
_cell.angle_beta   90.00
_cell.angle_gamma   90.00
#
_symmetry.space_group_name_H-M   'P 1'
#
loop_
_entity.id
_entity.type
_entity.pdbx_description
1 polymer ?
#
loop_
_entity_poly.entity_id
_entity_poly.type
_entity_poly.pdbx_seq_one_letter_code
_entity_poly.pdbx_strand_id
1 'polypeptide(L)'
;GIQRGVFYRRDDGSVWIDLREDGLDEKLVLRSDGTSVYMTQDIGTAIQRFKDFSINRLTYVVGNEQDYHFRVLFLILKKLGYPWADDLYHLSYGMVDLPNGRMKSREGTVVDADDLLDEMEGTARSLSEELGKSEGLSEPEKAKLYQVLGHGALKYYILKVDPRKRMVFNPEESIDFNGNTGPFIQYSHARVRSILRKSEGLSRAWSWADVCLDERSKELIQTIYRFPEVVEQAARTFSPAVVAQFAYDLAKAFNAFYQSNSILNAESEALIAFRIDLSRATASSLKRALELLGIEAPERM
;
A
#
# COMPACT_ATOMS: atom_id res chain seq x y z
N GLY A 1 3.87 -4.60 -38.09
CA GLY A 1 5.12 -3.82 -38.10
C GLY A 1 5.65 -3.67 -39.50
N ILE A 2 6.30 -4.70 -40.06
CA ILE A 2 6.97 -4.65 -41.38
C ILE A 2 6.03 -4.18 -42.50
N GLN A 3 4.87 -4.82 -42.66
CA GLN A 3 3.89 -4.44 -43.69
C GLN A 3 3.37 -2.99 -43.55
N ARG A 4 3.43 -2.41 -42.34
CA ARG A 4 3.00 -1.03 -42.06
C ARG A 4 4.16 -0.03 -42.16
N GLY A 5 5.36 -0.46 -42.55
CA GLY A 5 6.56 0.40 -42.60
C GLY A 5 7.11 0.83 -41.23
N VAL A 6 6.53 0.36 -40.13
CA VAL A 6 6.95 0.74 -38.77
C VAL A 6 8.22 0.00 -38.34
N PHE A 7 8.37 -1.25 -38.79
CA PHE A 7 9.56 -2.05 -38.54
C PHE A 7 10.30 -2.28 -39.85
N TYR A 8 11.62 -2.42 -39.78
CA TYR A 8 12.45 -2.76 -40.92
C TYR A 8 13.23 -4.06 -40.63
N ARG A 9 13.65 -4.75 -41.70
CA ARG A 9 14.44 -5.98 -41.62
C ARG A 9 15.87 -5.66 -42.06
N ARG A 10 16.86 -6.13 -41.28
CA ARG A 10 18.28 -6.05 -41.64
C ARG A 10 18.69 -7.23 -42.51
N ASP A 11 19.87 -7.15 -43.12
CA ASP A 11 20.40 -8.18 -44.02
C ASP A 11 20.56 -9.55 -43.35
N ASP A 12 20.81 -9.57 -42.03
CA ASP A 12 20.90 -10.79 -41.23
C ASP A 12 19.52 -11.44 -40.91
N GLY A 13 18.43 -10.87 -41.40
CA GLY A 13 17.06 -11.34 -41.19
C GLY A 13 16.39 -10.86 -39.91
N SER A 14 17.13 -10.20 -39.01
CA SER A 14 16.58 -9.63 -37.78
C SER A 14 15.65 -8.45 -38.06
N VAL A 15 14.66 -8.23 -37.18
CA VAL A 15 13.66 -7.17 -37.35
C VAL A 15 13.83 -6.13 -36.24
N TRP A 16 13.82 -4.86 -36.65
CA TRP A 16 14.12 -3.72 -35.80
C TRP A 16 13.09 -2.61 -36.00
N ILE A 17 13.05 -1.68 -35.04
CA ILE A 17 12.42 -0.38 -35.18
C ILE A 17 13.46 0.71 -34.93
N ASP A 18 13.43 1.76 -35.73
CA ASP A 18 14.22 2.98 -35.51
C ASP A 18 13.36 4.00 -34.76
N LEU A 19 13.86 4.45 -33.61
CA LEU A 19 13.19 5.42 -32.72
C LEU A 19 14.08 6.64 -32.46
N ARG A 20 15.14 6.85 -33.26
CA ARG A 20 16.09 7.96 -33.08
C ARG A 20 15.46 9.32 -33.24
N GLU A 21 14.50 9.46 -34.15
CA GLU A 21 13.70 10.68 -34.31
C GLU A 21 12.85 11.02 -33.07
N ASP A 22 12.55 10.02 -32.22
CA ASP A 22 11.82 10.18 -30.97
C ASP A 22 12.75 10.32 -29.74
N GLY A 23 14.06 10.45 -29.96
CA GLY A 23 15.07 10.58 -28.90
C GLY A 23 15.39 9.27 -28.16
N LEU A 24 15.19 8.12 -28.82
CA LEU A 24 15.51 6.78 -28.32
C LEU A 24 16.46 6.05 -29.29
N ASP A 25 16.88 4.83 -28.96
CA ASP A 25 17.73 4.02 -29.84
C ASP A 25 16.93 3.10 -30.78
N GLU A 26 17.62 2.47 -31.72
CA GLU A 26 17.07 1.35 -32.47
C GLU A 26 16.80 0.16 -31.55
N LYS A 27 15.64 -0.48 -31.70
CA LYS A 27 15.26 -1.61 -30.86
C LYS A 27 15.03 -2.87 -31.69
N LEU A 28 15.70 -3.96 -31.29
CA LEU A 28 15.45 -5.30 -31.79
C LEU A 28 14.07 -5.78 -31.36
N VAL A 29 13.25 -6.22 -32.31
CA VAL A 29 11.90 -6.76 -32.07
C VAL A 29 11.74 -8.20 -32.56
N LEU A 30 12.70 -8.76 -33.30
CA LEU A 30 12.77 -10.18 -33.62
C LEU A 30 14.22 -10.55 -33.95
N ARG A 31 14.74 -11.63 -33.36
CA ARG A 31 16.09 -12.13 -33.66
C ARG A 31 16.17 -12.68 -35.09
N SER A 32 17.38 -12.76 -35.63
CA SER A 32 17.67 -13.31 -36.96
C SER A 32 17.26 -14.78 -37.10
N ASP A 33 17.34 -15.55 -36.02
CA ASP A 33 16.87 -16.95 -35.93
C ASP A 33 15.33 -17.09 -35.84
N GLY A 34 14.59 -15.98 -35.89
CA GLY A 34 13.14 -15.95 -35.80
C GLY A 34 12.58 -16.01 -34.37
N THR A 35 13.43 -16.08 -33.34
CA THR A 35 12.96 -16.13 -31.95
C THR A 35 12.52 -14.76 -31.43
N SER A 36 11.48 -14.78 -30.60
CA SER A 36 10.94 -13.57 -29.94
C SER A 36 11.87 -13.05 -28.83
N VAL A 37 11.90 -11.73 -28.64
CA VAL A 37 12.53 -11.06 -27.50
C VAL A 37 11.44 -10.56 -26.53
N TYR A 38 11.82 -10.12 -25.33
CA TYR A 38 10.87 -9.56 -24.35
C TYR A 38 9.99 -8.45 -24.96
N MET A 39 10.60 -7.56 -25.76
CA MET A 39 9.85 -6.51 -26.45
C MET A 39 8.74 -7.08 -27.36
N THR A 40 9.02 -8.14 -28.12
CA THR A 40 8.03 -8.81 -28.97
C THR A 40 6.89 -9.41 -28.15
N GLN A 41 7.24 -10.06 -27.04
CA GLN A 41 6.31 -10.73 -26.15
C GLN A 41 5.39 -9.72 -25.46
N ASP A 42 5.93 -8.59 -25.00
CA ASP A 42 5.16 -7.54 -24.36
C ASP A 42 4.24 -6.80 -25.33
N ILE A 43 4.67 -6.57 -26.57
CA ILE A 43 3.79 -6.05 -27.63
C ILE A 43 2.61 -7.00 -27.83
N GLY A 44 2.88 -8.30 -28.00
CA GLY A 44 1.84 -9.31 -28.17
C GLY A 44 0.88 -9.39 -26.99
N THR A 45 1.43 -9.38 -25.78
CA THR A 45 0.66 -9.46 -24.52
C THR A 45 -0.23 -8.23 -24.32
N ALA A 46 0.27 -7.02 -24.59
CA ALA A 46 -0.52 -5.80 -24.53
C ALA A 46 -1.70 -5.86 -25.51
N ILE A 47 -1.44 -6.22 -26.76
CA ILE A 47 -2.49 -6.38 -27.78
C ILE A 47 -3.52 -7.42 -27.36
N GLN A 48 -3.09 -8.55 -26.83
CA GLN A 48 -3.98 -9.62 -26.41
C GLN A 48 -4.87 -9.19 -25.24
N ARG A 49 -4.34 -8.48 -24.24
CA ARG A 49 -5.13 -7.94 -23.11
C ARG A 49 -6.26 -7.01 -23.57
N PHE A 50 -5.99 -6.12 -24.53
CA PHE A 50 -7.03 -5.22 -25.07
C PHE A 50 -8.02 -5.92 -26.01
N LYS A 51 -7.69 -7.10 -26.54
CA LYS A 51 -8.65 -7.94 -27.27
C LYS A 51 -9.55 -8.73 -26.33
N ASP A 52 -8.97 -9.28 -25.26
CA ASP A 52 -9.67 -10.18 -24.34
C ASP A 52 -10.55 -9.41 -23.34
N PHE A 53 -10.19 -8.17 -23.02
CA PHE A 53 -10.86 -7.38 -21.99
C PHE A 53 -11.23 -5.98 -22.50
N SER A 54 -12.35 -5.44 -21.98
CA SER A 54 -12.73 -4.04 -22.18
C SER A 54 -11.95 -3.13 -21.22
N ILE A 55 -10.74 -2.76 -21.60
CA ILE A 55 -9.80 -2.00 -20.77
C ILE A 55 -9.88 -0.50 -21.11
N ASN A 56 -10.09 0.34 -20.10
CA ASN A 56 -9.97 1.81 -20.23
C ASN A 56 -8.58 2.35 -19.86
N ARG A 57 -7.82 1.60 -19.05
CA ARG A 57 -6.46 1.94 -18.64
C ARG A 57 -5.71 0.68 -18.22
N LEU A 58 -4.46 0.55 -18.63
CA LEU A 58 -3.59 -0.56 -18.22
C LEU A 58 -2.35 -0.03 -17.49
N THR A 59 -2.24 -0.36 -16.20
CA THR A 59 -1.09 0.03 -15.37
C THR A 59 -0.11 -1.13 -15.23
N TYR A 60 1.15 -0.89 -15.60
CA TYR A 60 2.28 -1.78 -15.38
C TYR A 60 2.99 -1.35 -14.09
N VAL A 61 2.96 -2.20 -13.07
CA VAL A 61 3.67 -1.95 -11.79
C VAL A 61 4.99 -2.69 -11.85
N VAL A 62 6.05 -1.99 -12.26
CA VAL A 62 7.38 -2.57 -12.50
C VAL A 62 8.47 -1.61 -12.04
N GLY A 63 9.56 -2.15 -11.50
CA GLY A 63 10.66 -1.36 -10.96
C GLY A 63 11.28 -0.40 -12.00
N ASN A 64 11.86 0.68 -11.51
CA ASN A 64 12.41 1.78 -12.31
C ASN A 64 13.57 1.38 -13.23
N GLU A 65 14.20 0.24 -12.99
CA GLU A 65 15.20 -0.34 -13.90
C GLU A 65 14.64 -0.63 -15.31
N GLN A 66 13.31 -0.70 -15.46
CA GLN A 66 12.61 -0.96 -16.72
C GLN A 66 11.99 0.31 -17.37
N ASP A 67 12.29 1.51 -16.88
CA ASP A 67 11.73 2.77 -17.40
C ASP A 67 11.93 2.93 -18.92
N TYR A 68 13.15 2.65 -19.40
CA TYR A 68 13.47 2.72 -20.83
C TYR A 68 12.67 1.70 -21.64
N HIS A 69 12.53 0.48 -21.12
CA HIS A 69 11.79 -0.59 -21.79
C HIS A 69 10.33 -0.21 -22.00
N PHE A 70 9.64 0.30 -20.96
CA PHE A 70 8.23 0.70 -21.09
C PHE A 70 8.03 1.94 -21.96
N ARG A 71 8.95 2.92 -21.92
CA ARG A 71 8.94 4.05 -22.87
C ARG A 71 8.99 3.57 -24.32
N VAL A 72 9.89 2.64 -24.63
CA VAL A 72 10.01 2.05 -25.97
C VAL A 72 8.77 1.23 -26.34
N LEU A 73 8.26 0.39 -25.43
CA LEU A 73 7.08 -0.45 -25.66
C LEU A 73 5.84 0.40 -26.01
N PHE A 74 5.55 1.43 -25.22
CA PHE A 74 4.38 2.28 -25.43
C PHE A 74 4.49 3.06 -26.74
N LEU A 75 5.68 3.56 -27.07
CA LEU A 75 5.93 4.24 -28.34
C LEU A 75 5.76 3.29 -29.54
N ILE A 76 6.24 2.05 -29.45
CA ILE A 76 6.03 1.05 -30.50
C ILE A 76 4.53 0.80 -30.71
N LEU A 77 3.77 0.59 -29.64
CA LEU A 77 2.33 0.37 -29.73
C LEU A 77 1.60 1.57 -30.37
N LYS A 78 2.02 2.79 -30.02
CA LYS A 78 1.52 4.03 -30.63
C LYS A 78 1.84 4.09 -32.13
N LYS A 79 3.09 3.86 -32.53
CA LYS A 79 3.50 3.85 -33.96
C LYS A 79 2.85 2.72 -34.75
N LEU A 80 2.50 1.61 -34.12
CA LEU A 80 1.72 0.54 -34.74
C LEU A 80 0.25 0.93 -34.96
N GLY A 81 -0.20 2.07 -34.45
CA GLY A 81 -1.54 2.62 -34.67
C GLY A 81 -2.58 2.12 -33.68
N TYR A 82 -2.18 1.68 -32.48
CA TYR A 82 -3.12 1.31 -31.44
C TYR A 82 -3.59 2.55 -30.67
N PRO A 83 -4.89 2.92 -30.73
CA PRO A 83 -5.38 4.16 -30.12
C PRO A 83 -5.28 4.14 -28.59
N TRP A 84 -5.40 2.95 -27.98
CA TRP A 84 -5.28 2.73 -26.54
C TRP A 84 -3.83 2.77 -26.03
N ALA A 85 -2.84 3.03 -26.89
CA ALA A 85 -1.45 3.15 -26.44
C ALA A 85 -1.25 4.30 -25.44
N ASP A 86 -2.06 5.35 -25.53
CA ASP A 86 -2.06 6.49 -24.60
C ASP A 86 -2.73 6.15 -23.25
N ASP A 87 -3.44 5.03 -23.14
CA ASP A 87 -4.07 4.52 -21.91
C ASP A 87 -3.15 3.58 -21.11
N LEU A 88 -1.92 3.36 -21.58
CA LEU A 88 -0.89 2.59 -20.90
C LEU A 88 -0.14 3.48 -19.91
N TYR A 89 0.04 3.00 -18.69
CA TYR A 89 0.79 3.71 -17.65
C TYR A 89 1.82 2.80 -17.01
N HIS A 90 3.06 3.25 -16.88
CA HIS A 90 4.10 2.56 -16.11
C HIS A 90 4.19 3.21 -14.72
N LEU A 91 3.68 2.51 -13.71
CA LEU A 91 3.94 2.82 -12.32
C LEU A 91 5.36 2.33 -11.97
N SER A 92 6.32 3.19 -12.29
CA SER A 92 7.75 2.99 -12.00
C SER A 92 8.02 3.12 -10.51
N TYR A 93 8.26 1.99 -9.85
CA TYR A 93 8.57 1.98 -8.41
C TYR A 93 10.09 1.89 -8.15
N GLY A 94 10.54 2.53 -7.08
CA GLY A 94 11.93 2.51 -6.64
C GLY A 94 12.30 1.19 -5.97
N MET A 95 13.57 0.80 -6.08
CA MET A 95 14.07 -0.44 -5.49
C MET A 95 14.04 -0.39 -3.96
N VAL A 96 13.78 -1.56 -3.36
CA VAL A 96 13.88 -1.79 -1.92
C VAL A 96 15.20 -2.49 -1.63
N ASP A 97 16.09 -1.83 -0.89
CA ASP A 97 17.35 -2.41 -0.43
C ASP A 97 17.23 -2.89 1.02
N LEU A 98 18.06 -3.85 1.41
CA LEU A 98 18.24 -4.22 2.82
C LEU A 98 19.45 -3.47 3.40
N PRO A 99 19.56 -3.31 4.74
CA PRO A 99 20.61 -2.51 5.36
C PRO A 99 22.02 -3.06 5.07
N ASN A 100 22.12 -4.39 4.93
CA ASN A 100 23.36 -5.10 4.64
C ASN A 100 23.72 -5.16 3.15
N GLY A 101 22.98 -4.45 2.28
CA GLY A 101 23.25 -4.34 0.84
C GLY A 101 22.09 -4.78 -0.04
N ARG A 102 22.28 -4.66 -1.36
CA ARG A 102 21.28 -5.10 -2.36
C ARG A 102 21.00 -6.60 -2.23
N MET A 103 19.74 -7.00 -2.40
CA MET A 103 19.41 -8.39 -2.77
C MET A 103 20.17 -8.72 -4.06
N LYS A 104 21.20 -9.56 -3.98
CA LYS A 104 22.01 -9.98 -5.14
C LYS A 104 21.94 -11.48 -5.29
N SER A 105 21.19 -11.93 -6.30
CA SER A 105 21.04 -13.35 -6.65
C SER A 105 22.32 -14.07 -7.04
N ARG A 106 23.36 -13.34 -7.43
CA ARG A 106 24.64 -13.92 -7.88
C ARG A 106 25.70 -14.04 -6.78
N GLU A 107 25.50 -13.40 -5.62
CA GLU A 107 26.46 -13.40 -4.50
C GLU A 107 25.97 -14.24 -3.30
N GLY A 108 24.81 -14.91 -3.41
CA GLY A 108 24.27 -15.79 -2.36
C GLY A 108 23.52 -15.07 -1.23
N THR A 109 23.30 -13.77 -1.36
CA THR A 109 22.55 -12.94 -0.40
C THR A 109 21.18 -12.59 -0.98
N VAL A 110 20.40 -13.62 -1.30
CA VAL A 110 18.97 -13.47 -1.59
C VAL A 110 18.24 -13.70 -0.29
N VAL A 111 17.45 -12.71 0.13
CA VAL A 111 16.47 -12.92 1.20
C VAL A 111 15.22 -13.43 0.50
N ASP A 112 14.79 -14.63 0.85
CA ASP A 112 13.53 -15.17 0.37
C ASP A 112 12.37 -14.33 0.94
N ALA A 113 11.32 -14.17 0.15
CA ALA A 113 10.13 -13.48 0.63
C ALA A 113 9.48 -14.26 1.79
N ASP A 114 9.53 -15.59 1.74
CA ASP A 114 9.01 -16.45 2.80
C ASP A 114 9.85 -16.28 4.08
N ASP A 115 11.17 -16.32 3.98
CA ASP A 115 12.08 -16.09 5.12
C ASP A 115 11.86 -14.71 5.76
N LEU A 116 11.65 -13.68 4.95
CA LEU A 116 11.38 -12.33 5.45
C LEU A 116 10.04 -12.25 6.19
N LEU A 117 9.01 -12.93 5.69
CA LEU A 117 7.72 -12.98 6.38
C LEU A 117 7.87 -13.70 7.72
N ASP A 118 8.53 -14.85 7.75
CA ASP A 118 8.79 -15.61 8.97
C ASP A 118 9.60 -14.80 10.00
N GLU A 119 10.62 -14.05 9.56
CA GLU A 119 11.39 -13.13 10.41
C GLU A 119 10.51 -12.03 11.03
N MET A 120 9.61 -11.47 10.22
CA MET A 120 8.68 -10.43 10.65
C MET A 120 7.64 -10.96 11.65
N GLU A 121 7.12 -12.17 11.43
CA GLU A 121 6.22 -12.85 12.37
C GLU A 121 6.94 -13.17 13.70
N GLY A 122 8.17 -13.67 13.64
CA GLY A 122 9.00 -13.98 14.81
C GLY A 122 9.35 -12.75 15.65
N THR A 123 9.68 -11.65 15.00
CA THR A 123 9.92 -10.36 15.66
C THR A 123 8.64 -9.82 16.30
N ALA A 124 7.51 -9.87 15.58
CA ALA A 124 6.22 -9.45 16.10
C ALA A 124 5.78 -10.28 17.32
N ARG A 125 6.02 -11.59 17.31
CA ARG A 125 5.81 -12.48 18.45
C ARG A 125 6.60 -12.02 19.67
N SER A 126 7.92 -11.88 19.52
CA SER A 126 8.83 -11.57 20.61
C SER A 126 8.45 -10.26 21.30
N LEU A 127 8.19 -9.21 20.52
CA LEU A 127 7.79 -7.90 21.05
C LEU A 127 6.39 -7.92 21.68
N SER A 128 5.44 -8.67 21.10
CA SER A 128 4.08 -8.77 21.65
C SER A 128 4.05 -9.49 23.00
N GLU A 129 4.90 -10.52 23.17
CA GLU A 129 5.05 -11.26 24.43
C GLU A 129 5.75 -10.39 25.49
N GLU A 130 6.82 -9.69 25.14
CA GLU A 130 7.54 -8.78 26.05
C GLU A 130 6.63 -7.67 26.61
N LEU A 131 5.75 -7.11 25.77
CA LEU A 131 4.87 -6.00 26.13
C LEU A 131 3.50 -6.43 26.68
N GLY A 132 3.28 -7.74 26.89
CA GLY A 132 2.01 -8.29 27.39
C GLY A 132 0.80 -8.02 26.49
N LYS A 133 1.00 -7.81 25.18
CA LYS A 133 -0.08 -7.51 24.21
C LYS A 133 -0.84 -8.75 23.73
N SER A 134 -0.35 -9.94 24.08
CA SER A 134 -0.99 -11.21 23.74
C SER A 134 -1.65 -11.90 24.94
N GLU A 135 -1.75 -11.22 26.09
CA GLU A 135 -2.37 -11.76 27.30
C GLU A 135 -3.88 -12.04 27.09
N GLY A 136 -4.33 -13.20 27.57
CA GLY A 136 -5.74 -13.61 27.47
C GLY A 136 -6.19 -14.06 26.07
N LEU A 137 -5.25 -14.30 25.15
CA LEU A 137 -5.47 -14.98 23.87
C LEU A 137 -5.05 -16.45 23.96
N SER A 138 -5.77 -17.33 23.27
CA SER A 138 -5.38 -18.73 23.07
C SER A 138 -4.18 -18.84 22.12
N GLU A 139 -3.44 -19.94 22.15
CA GLU A 139 -2.28 -20.13 21.25
C GLU A 139 -2.61 -19.96 19.75
N PRO A 140 -3.75 -20.46 19.22
CA PRO A 140 -4.14 -20.16 17.84
C PRO A 140 -4.41 -18.67 17.58
N GLU A 141 -5.02 -17.96 18.53
CA GLU A 141 -5.27 -16.52 18.41
C GLU A 141 -3.96 -15.72 18.45
N LYS A 142 -2.99 -16.13 19.29
CA LYS A 142 -1.66 -15.52 19.34
C LYS A 142 -0.91 -15.70 18.03
N ALA A 143 -0.87 -16.92 17.49
CA ALA A 143 -0.22 -17.20 16.21
C ALA A 143 -0.80 -16.33 15.09
N LYS A 144 -2.13 -16.24 15.00
CA LYS A 144 -2.80 -15.36 14.02
C LYS A 144 -2.48 -13.89 14.27
N LEU A 145 -2.43 -13.44 15.52
CA LEU A 145 -2.07 -12.07 15.85
C LEU A 145 -0.64 -11.73 15.38
N TYR A 146 0.34 -12.58 15.66
CA TYR A 146 1.74 -12.34 15.29
C TYR A 146 1.91 -12.26 13.78
N GLN A 147 1.24 -13.14 13.03
CA GLN A 147 1.15 -13.05 11.58
C GLN A 147 0.58 -11.71 11.10
N VAL A 148 -0.57 -11.31 11.66
CA VAL A 148 -1.23 -10.05 11.30
C VAL A 148 -0.34 -8.84 11.56
N LEU A 149 0.42 -8.84 12.66
CA LEU A 149 1.34 -7.77 13.01
C LEU A 149 2.60 -7.76 12.14
N GLY A 150 3.23 -8.92 11.90
CA GLY A 150 4.39 -9.04 11.03
C GLY A 150 4.09 -8.60 9.60
N HIS A 151 2.99 -9.11 9.03
CA HIS A 151 2.52 -8.70 7.70
C HIS A 151 2.14 -7.21 7.65
N GLY A 152 1.49 -6.70 8.70
CA GLY A 152 1.11 -5.30 8.80
C GLY A 152 2.32 -4.38 8.85
N ALA A 153 3.35 -4.75 9.62
CA ALA A 153 4.61 -4.03 9.71
C ALA A 153 5.34 -3.97 8.36
N LEU A 154 5.52 -5.11 7.70
CA LEU A 154 6.19 -5.19 6.40
C LEU A 154 5.47 -4.34 5.34
N LYS A 155 4.17 -4.58 5.16
CA LYS A 155 3.36 -3.88 4.15
C LYS A 155 3.33 -2.38 4.42
N TYR A 156 3.05 -1.97 5.66
CA TYR A 156 2.98 -0.55 5.99
C TYR A 156 4.32 0.15 5.78
N TYR A 157 5.42 -0.48 6.18
CA TYR A 157 6.74 0.12 6.07
C TYR A 157 7.13 0.39 4.61
N ILE A 158 6.77 -0.50 3.68
CA ILE A 158 6.96 -0.29 2.25
C ILE A 158 5.99 0.78 1.73
N LEU A 159 4.71 0.67 2.07
CA LEU A 159 3.65 1.51 1.49
C LEU A 159 3.63 2.95 2.02
N LYS A 160 4.24 3.24 3.18
CA LYS A 160 4.36 4.61 3.73
C LYS A 160 5.32 5.50 2.94
N VAL A 161 6.16 4.91 2.09
CA VAL A 161 7.10 5.64 1.23
C VAL A 161 6.47 5.83 -0.15
N ASP A 162 6.68 6.99 -0.78
CA ASP A 162 6.22 7.21 -2.15
C ASP A 162 6.80 6.12 -3.06
N PRO A 163 5.97 5.44 -3.87
CA PRO A 163 6.40 4.25 -4.61
C PRO A 163 7.56 4.54 -5.56
N ARG A 164 7.75 5.78 -6.03
CA ARG A 164 8.83 6.15 -6.95
C ARG A 164 10.19 6.29 -6.26
N LYS A 165 10.22 6.37 -4.93
CA LYS A 165 11.45 6.54 -4.16
C LYS A 165 12.11 5.19 -3.92
N ARG A 166 13.45 5.18 -4.03
CA ARG A 166 14.27 4.08 -3.51
C ARG A 166 14.24 4.12 -1.99
N MET A 167 14.18 2.96 -1.34
CA MET A 167 14.14 2.88 0.12
C MET A 167 14.98 1.74 0.68
N VAL A 168 15.39 1.88 1.93
CA VAL A 168 16.01 0.79 2.70
C VAL A 168 14.94 0.22 3.64
N PHE A 169 14.68 -1.08 3.51
CA PHE A 169 13.83 -1.82 4.42
C PHE A 169 14.64 -2.27 5.63
N ASN A 170 14.27 -1.81 6.82
CA ASN A 170 14.85 -2.25 8.08
C ASN A 170 13.76 -2.99 8.88
N PRO A 171 13.84 -4.33 9.02
CA PRO A 171 12.87 -5.12 9.78
C PRO A 171 12.66 -4.61 11.21
N GLU A 172 13.74 -4.28 11.92
CA GLU A 172 13.69 -3.84 13.32
C GLU A 172 12.91 -2.52 13.48
N GLU A 173 13.11 -1.57 12.56
CA GLU A 173 12.38 -0.28 12.56
C GLU A 173 10.92 -0.41 12.12
N SER A 174 10.54 -1.54 11.52
CA SER A 174 9.20 -1.74 10.99
C SER A 174 8.20 -2.22 12.05
N ILE A 175 8.71 -2.77 13.16
CA ILE A 175 7.90 -3.31 14.26
C ILE A 175 8.16 -2.48 15.52
N ASP A 176 7.37 -1.42 15.68
CA ASP A 176 7.31 -0.60 16.89
C ASP A 176 5.84 -0.26 17.20
N PHE A 177 5.46 -0.19 18.47
CA PHE A 177 4.13 0.20 18.93
C PHE A 177 3.98 1.67 19.27
N ASN A 178 5.02 2.49 19.09
CA ASN A 178 5.00 3.93 19.37
C ASN A 178 5.36 4.80 18.15
N GLY A 179 6.03 4.25 17.14
CA GLY A 179 6.47 4.94 15.94
C GLY A 179 5.47 5.00 14.78
N ASN A 180 5.95 5.47 13.62
CA ASN A 180 5.20 5.49 12.36
C ASN A 180 5.29 4.12 11.67
N THR A 181 4.52 3.17 12.19
CA THR A 181 4.56 1.74 11.83
C THR A 181 3.15 1.14 11.69
N GLY A 182 3.05 -0.01 11.02
CA GLY A 182 1.80 -0.77 10.90
C GLY A 182 1.26 -1.24 12.26
N PRO A 183 2.09 -1.85 13.14
CA PRO A 183 1.68 -2.29 14.46
C PRO A 183 1.13 -1.18 15.36
N PHE A 184 1.66 0.04 15.30
CA PHE A 184 1.09 1.19 16.02
C PHE A 184 -0.36 1.48 15.61
N ILE A 185 -0.64 1.44 14.30
CA ILE A 185 -1.97 1.71 13.75
C ILE A 185 -2.93 0.55 14.09
N GLN A 186 -2.47 -0.70 13.92
CA GLN A 186 -3.21 -1.91 14.28
C GLN A 186 -3.56 -1.95 15.77
N TYR A 187 -2.61 -1.59 16.63
CA TYR A 187 -2.82 -1.48 18.07
C TYR A 187 -3.83 -0.38 18.42
N SER A 188 -3.73 0.78 17.77
CA SER A 188 -4.70 1.86 17.94
C SER A 188 -6.11 1.41 17.55
N HIS A 189 -6.27 0.68 16.44
CA HIS A 189 -7.54 0.07 16.05
C HIS A 189 -8.05 -0.91 17.13
N ALA A 190 -7.24 -1.88 17.55
CA ALA A 190 -7.62 -2.87 18.58
C ALA A 190 -8.03 -2.22 19.91
N ARG A 191 -7.35 -1.14 20.31
CA ARG A 191 -7.72 -0.33 21.48
C ARG A 191 -9.12 0.29 21.32
N VAL A 192 -9.41 0.90 20.18
CA VAL A 192 -10.74 1.46 19.89
C VAL A 192 -11.80 0.36 19.98
N ARG A 193 -11.54 -0.81 19.39
CA ARG A 193 -12.44 -1.97 19.44
C ARG A 193 -12.68 -2.47 20.87
N SER A 194 -11.65 -2.45 21.72
CA SER A 194 -11.78 -2.78 23.15
C SER A 194 -12.70 -1.82 23.89
N ILE A 195 -12.59 -0.51 23.63
CA ILE A 195 -13.48 0.52 24.19
C ILE A 195 -14.93 0.27 23.73
N LEU A 196 -15.13 -0.01 22.44
CA LEU A 196 -16.46 -0.27 21.89
C LEU A 196 -17.12 -1.50 22.51
N ARG A 197 -16.37 -2.59 22.75
CA ARG A 197 -16.89 -3.77 23.48
C ARG A 197 -17.33 -3.43 24.91
N LYS A 198 -16.55 -2.61 25.62
CA LYS A 198 -16.90 -2.14 26.97
C LYS A 198 -18.07 -1.15 26.99
N SER A 199 -18.44 -0.61 25.83
CA SER A 199 -19.53 0.36 25.67
C SER A 199 -20.87 -0.27 25.30
N GLU A 200 -20.95 -1.60 25.17
CA GLU A 200 -22.20 -2.30 24.89
C GLU A 200 -23.26 -1.94 25.94
N GLY A 201 -24.44 -1.52 25.48
CA GLY A 201 -25.53 -1.03 26.34
C GLY A 201 -25.42 0.45 26.76
N LEU A 202 -24.35 1.16 26.43
CA LEU A 202 -24.18 2.60 26.71
C LEU A 202 -24.51 3.51 25.51
N SER A 203 -24.76 2.95 24.33
CA SER A 203 -25.16 3.72 23.16
C SER A 203 -26.58 4.26 23.32
N ARG A 204 -26.72 5.59 23.24
CA ARG A 204 -27.98 6.32 23.37
C ARG A 204 -28.05 7.40 22.29
N ALA A 205 -29.26 7.90 22.01
CA ALA A 205 -29.41 9.07 21.15
C ALA A 205 -28.81 10.30 21.85
N TRP A 206 -28.13 11.15 21.09
CA TRP A 206 -27.58 12.42 21.52
C TRP A 206 -27.73 13.44 20.38
N SER A 207 -27.69 14.74 20.71
CA SER A 207 -27.72 15.84 19.73
C SER A 207 -26.47 16.73 19.86
N TRP A 208 -26.12 17.43 18.78
CA TRP A 208 -25.08 18.46 18.80
C TRP A 208 -25.36 19.59 19.80
N ALA A 209 -26.63 19.80 20.18
CA ALA A 209 -26.99 20.76 21.22
C ALA A 209 -26.57 20.32 22.63
N ASP A 210 -26.36 19.01 22.84
CA ASP A 210 -26.06 18.40 24.15
C ASP A 210 -24.55 18.21 24.38
N VAL A 211 -23.72 18.54 23.39
CA VAL A 211 -22.29 18.24 23.36
C VAL A 211 -21.49 19.48 23.01
N CYS A 212 -20.52 19.82 23.86
CA CYS A 212 -19.50 20.82 23.54
C CYS A 212 -18.23 20.12 23.03
N LEU A 213 -17.78 20.49 21.83
CA LEU A 213 -16.59 19.89 21.23
C LEU A 213 -15.31 20.48 21.82
N ASP A 214 -14.54 19.63 22.50
CA ASP A 214 -13.15 19.92 22.83
C ASP A 214 -12.26 19.88 21.58
N GLU A 215 -11.05 20.41 21.71
CA GLU A 215 -10.13 20.53 20.58
C GLU A 215 -9.70 19.17 20.01
N ARG A 216 -9.55 18.14 20.86
CA ARG A 216 -9.18 16.80 20.40
C ARG A 216 -10.32 16.11 19.66
N SER A 217 -11.56 16.31 20.11
CA SER A 217 -12.74 15.86 19.38
C SER A 217 -12.82 16.50 17.98
N LYS A 218 -12.58 17.82 17.87
CA LYS A 218 -12.56 18.52 16.57
C LYS A 218 -11.48 17.99 15.64
N GLU A 219 -10.25 17.86 16.15
CA GLU A 219 -9.09 17.33 15.41
C GLU A 219 -9.40 15.93 14.85
N LEU A 220 -9.99 15.05 15.66
CA LEU A 220 -10.35 13.70 15.25
C LEU A 220 -11.46 13.69 14.18
N ILE A 221 -12.52 14.49 14.37
CA ILE A 221 -13.60 14.64 13.37
C ILE A 221 -13.06 15.15 12.04
N GLN A 222 -12.23 16.20 12.06
CA GLN A 222 -11.64 16.77 10.85
C GLN A 222 -10.70 15.80 10.13
N THR A 223 -9.95 14.99 10.88
CA THR A 223 -9.13 13.93 10.28
C THR A 223 -10.01 12.90 9.60
N ILE A 224 -11.03 12.36 10.29
CA ILE A 224 -11.98 11.40 9.69
C ILE A 224 -12.65 11.97 8.42
N TYR A 225 -13.08 13.23 8.47
CA TYR A 225 -13.77 13.89 7.36
C TYR A 225 -12.91 13.97 6.08
N ARG A 226 -11.58 14.07 6.22
CA ARG A 226 -10.65 14.16 5.09
C ARG A 226 -10.43 12.83 4.35
N PHE A 227 -10.90 11.70 4.89
CA PHE A 227 -10.60 10.38 4.32
C PHE A 227 -10.98 10.22 2.83
N PRO A 228 -12.17 10.67 2.35
CA PRO A 228 -12.51 10.54 0.93
C PRO A 228 -11.54 11.30 0.01
N GLU A 229 -11.11 12.50 0.39
CA GLU A 229 -10.14 13.31 -0.36
C GLU A 229 -8.77 12.64 -0.41
N VAL A 230 -8.33 12.05 0.72
CA VAL A 230 -7.09 11.27 0.80
C VAL A 230 -7.11 10.09 -0.17
N VAL A 231 -8.22 9.35 -0.23
CA VAL A 231 -8.37 8.21 -1.16
C VAL A 231 -8.35 8.68 -2.61
N GLU A 232 -9.03 9.78 -2.93
CA GLU A 232 -9.02 10.36 -4.27
C GLU A 232 -7.62 10.82 -4.67
N GLN A 233 -6.89 11.48 -3.76
CA GLN A 233 -5.52 11.91 -3.98
C GLN A 233 -4.59 10.70 -4.23
N ALA A 234 -4.72 9.64 -3.42
CA ALA A 234 -3.93 8.42 -3.59
C ALA A 234 -4.18 7.77 -4.96
N ALA A 235 -5.44 7.70 -5.41
CA ALA A 235 -5.81 7.18 -6.71
C ALA A 235 -5.28 8.05 -7.87
N ARG A 236 -5.38 9.38 -7.77
CA ARG A 236 -4.88 10.33 -8.78
C ARG A 236 -3.36 10.27 -8.93
N THR A 237 -2.64 10.10 -7.82
CA THR A 237 -1.17 10.11 -7.78
C THR A 237 -0.53 8.73 -7.89
N PHE A 238 -1.34 7.67 -7.87
CA PHE A 238 -0.92 6.27 -7.77
C PHE A 238 0.02 6.01 -6.58
N SER A 239 -0.25 6.66 -5.44
CA SER A 239 0.62 6.63 -4.26
C SER A 239 -0.16 6.16 -3.01
N PRO A 240 0.04 4.92 -2.56
CA PRO A 240 -0.58 4.42 -1.33
C PRO A 240 -0.04 5.12 -0.06
N ALA A 241 1.13 5.78 -0.16
CA ALA A 241 1.74 6.53 0.94
C ALA A 241 0.82 7.62 1.51
N VAL A 242 -0.07 8.17 0.67
CA VAL A 242 -1.07 9.16 1.09
C VAL A 242 -2.07 8.52 2.07
N VAL A 243 -2.53 7.29 1.79
CA VAL A 243 -3.44 6.55 2.69
C VAL A 243 -2.70 6.06 3.94
N ALA A 244 -1.45 5.63 3.81
CA ALA A 244 -0.62 5.21 4.93
C ALA A 244 -0.43 6.36 5.94
N GLN A 245 -0.07 7.56 5.45
CA GLN A 245 0.08 8.75 6.28
C GLN A 245 -1.23 9.12 6.98
N PHE A 246 -2.36 9.08 6.27
CA PHE A 246 -3.68 9.29 6.87
C PHE A 246 -3.97 8.30 8.00
N ALA A 247 -3.68 7.01 7.80
CA ALA A 247 -3.93 5.98 8.81
C ALA A 247 -3.11 6.24 10.09
N TYR A 248 -1.85 6.65 9.94
CA TYR A 248 -1.00 7.07 11.05
C TYR A 248 -1.53 8.31 11.76
N ASP A 249 -1.90 9.36 11.01
CA ASP A 249 -2.42 10.60 11.58
C ASP A 249 -3.74 10.38 12.33
N LEU A 250 -4.62 9.52 11.79
CA LEU A 250 -5.88 9.14 12.45
C LEU A 250 -5.63 8.34 13.74
N ALA A 251 -4.70 7.39 13.73
CA ALA A 251 -4.31 6.64 14.92
C ALA A 251 -3.72 7.56 16.01
N LYS A 252 -2.87 8.51 15.62
CA LYS A 252 -2.28 9.52 16.51
C LYS A 252 -3.35 10.46 17.09
N ALA A 253 -4.24 10.99 16.26
CA ALA A 253 -5.33 11.86 16.69
C ALA A 253 -6.26 11.15 17.69
N PHE A 254 -6.59 9.87 17.42
CA PHE A 254 -7.39 9.07 18.36
C PHE A 254 -6.68 8.86 19.69
N ASN A 255 -5.40 8.50 19.67
CA ASN A 255 -4.63 8.30 20.91
C ASN A 255 -4.56 9.59 21.75
N ALA A 256 -4.39 10.75 21.12
CA ALA A 256 -4.43 12.05 21.81
C ALA A 256 -5.82 12.36 22.39
N PHE A 257 -6.88 12.07 21.64
CA PHE A 257 -8.27 12.19 22.11
C PHE A 257 -8.53 11.28 23.31
N TYR A 258 -8.12 10.01 23.25
CA TYR A 258 -8.29 9.03 24.32
C TYR A 258 -7.52 9.40 25.60
N GLN A 259 -6.32 9.95 25.47
CA GLN A 259 -5.53 10.41 26.62
C GLN A 259 -6.15 11.63 27.32
N SER A 260 -6.78 12.51 26.54
CA SER A 260 -7.30 13.79 27.05
C SER A 260 -8.76 13.70 27.54
N ASN A 261 -9.51 12.67 27.10
CA ASN A 261 -10.94 12.58 27.32
C ASN A 261 -11.35 11.21 27.88
N SER A 262 -12.11 11.21 28.96
CA SER A 262 -12.81 10.01 29.44
C SER A 262 -13.96 9.65 28.49
N ILE A 263 -13.94 8.46 27.90
CA ILE A 263 -14.99 8.03 26.96
C ILE A 263 -16.19 7.45 27.72
N LEU A 264 -15.97 6.42 28.54
CA LEU A 264 -17.06 5.67 29.19
C LEU A 264 -17.55 6.32 30.49
N ASN A 265 -16.73 7.20 31.09
CA ASN A 265 -17.06 7.91 32.32
C ASN A 265 -17.03 9.42 32.06
N ALA A 266 -17.65 9.87 30.97
CA ALA A 266 -17.77 11.29 30.67
C ALA A 266 -18.83 11.95 31.57
N GLU A 267 -18.87 13.28 31.55
CA GLU A 267 -19.63 14.12 32.45
C GLU A 267 -21.16 14.00 32.25
N SER A 268 -21.61 13.57 31.07
CA SER A 268 -23.02 13.37 30.74
C SER A 268 -23.23 12.15 29.85
N GLU A 269 -24.42 11.56 29.91
CA GLU A 269 -24.78 10.41 29.06
C GLU A 269 -24.71 10.75 27.56
N ALA A 270 -25.08 11.99 27.18
CA ALA A 270 -24.98 12.47 25.81
C ALA A 270 -23.51 12.52 25.34
N LEU A 271 -22.60 12.97 26.21
CA LEU A 271 -21.18 13.03 25.90
C LEU A 271 -20.54 11.64 25.81
N ILE A 272 -20.95 10.69 26.66
CA ILE A 272 -20.56 9.28 26.56
C ILE A 272 -20.99 8.73 25.20
N ALA A 273 -22.26 8.89 24.83
CA ALA A 273 -22.80 8.39 23.57
C ALA A 273 -22.09 9.00 22.35
N PHE A 274 -21.86 10.32 22.35
CA PHE A 274 -21.07 11.00 21.32
C PHE A 274 -19.66 10.44 21.19
N ARG A 275 -18.91 10.29 22.29
CA ARG A 275 -17.53 9.80 22.28
C ARG A 275 -17.44 8.33 21.84
N ILE A 276 -18.46 7.51 22.15
CA ILE A 276 -18.61 6.15 21.61
C ILE A 276 -18.81 6.19 20.09
N ASP A 277 -19.71 7.04 19.59
CA ASP A 277 -19.97 7.16 18.14
C ASP A 277 -18.75 7.67 17.37
N LEU A 278 -18.02 8.64 17.93
CA LEU A 278 -16.76 9.12 17.38
C LEU A 278 -15.71 8.00 17.35
N SER A 279 -15.60 7.23 18.43
CA SER A 279 -14.72 6.05 18.48
C SER A 279 -15.11 5.02 17.43
N ARG A 280 -16.41 4.78 17.20
CA ARG A 280 -16.89 3.86 16.15
C ARG A 280 -16.50 4.35 14.76
N ALA A 281 -16.69 5.64 14.48
CA ALA A 281 -16.27 6.25 13.22
C ALA A 281 -14.75 6.13 13.02
N THR A 282 -13.94 6.35 14.06
CA THR A 282 -12.48 6.14 14.02
C THR A 282 -12.13 4.70 13.65
N ALA A 283 -12.71 3.70 14.35
CA ALA A 283 -12.43 2.30 14.08
C ALA A 283 -12.78 1.92 12.62
N SER A 284 -13.94 2.35 12.14
CA SER A 284 -14.37 2.10 10.76
C SER A 284 -13.44 2.75 9.73
N SER A 285 -13.01 4.00 9.96
CA SER A 285 -12.09 4.70 9.06
C SER A 285 -10.69 4.09 9.07
N LEU A 286 -10.15 3.73 10.24
CA LEU A 286 -8.86 3.02 10.35
C LEU A 286 -8.91 1.68 9.64
N LYS A 287 -9.95 0.88 9.86
CA LYS A 287 -10.12 -0.42 9.21
C LYS A 287 -10.12 -0.28 7.68
N ARG A 288 -10.90 0.68 7.14
CA ARG A 288 -10.95 0.93 5.69
C ARG A 288 -9.60 1.40 5.13
N ALA A 289 -8.88 2.25 5.86
CA ALA A 289 -7.55 2.69 5.44
C ALA A 289 -6.55 1.52 5.41
N LEU A 290 -6.56 0.66 6.43
CA LEU A 290 -5.73 -0.55 6.47
C LEU A 290 -6.11 -1.55 5.35
N GLU A 291 -7.40 -1.74 5.08
CA GLU A 291 -7.90 -2.58 3.98
C GLU A 291 -7.40 -2.09 2.62
N LEU A 292 -7.40 -0.77 2.36
CA LEU A 292 -6.84 -0.18 1.13
C LEU A 292 -5.34 -0.42 0.99
N LEU A 293 -4.63 -0.61 2.09
CA LEU A 293 -3.21 -0.95 2.13
C LEU A 293 -2.97 -2.48 2.13
N GLY A 294 -4.02 -3.29 2.09
CA GLY A 294 -3.92 -4.74 2.20
C GLY A 294 -3.43 -5.24 3.57
N ILE A 295 -3.65 -4.45 4.62
CA ILE A 295 -3.26 -4.74 6.01
C ILE A 295 -4.50 -5.14 6.80
N GLU A 296 -4.41 -6.25 7.53
CA GLU A 296 -5.50 -6.72 8.39
C GLU A 296 -5.56 -5.88 9.69
N ALA A 297 -6.75 -5.44 10.07
CA ALA A 297 -6.98 -4.64 11.28
C ALA A 297 -7.42 -5.57 12.44
N PRO A 298 -6.58 -5.84 13.45
CA PRO A 298 -6.92 -6.79 14.51
C PRO A 298 -8.04 -6.26 15.41
N GLU A 299 -8.93 -7.16 15.84
CA GLU A 299 -10.02 -6.86 16.77
C GLU A 299 -9.56 -6.84 18.24
N ARG A 300 -8.47 -7.55 18.56
CA ARG A 300 -7.90 -7.70 19.90
C ARG A 300 -6.37 -7.71 19.82
N MET A 301 -5.76 -7.03 20.79
CA MET A 301 -4.33 -6.87 21.09
C MET A 301 -4.19 -6.37 22.55
#